data_AF-A0A2V7X0A7-F1
#
_entry.id   AF-A0A2V7X0A7-F1
#
_cell.length_a   1.000
_cell.length_b   1.000
_cell.length_c   1.000
_cell.angle_alpha   90.00
_cell.angle_beta   90.00
_cell.angle_gamma   90.00
#
_symmetry.space_group_name_H-M   'P 1'
#
loop_
_entity.id
_entity.type
_entity.pdbx_description
1 polymer ?
#
loop_
_entity_poly.entity_id
_entity_poly.type
_entity_poly.pdbx_seq_one_letter_code
_entity_poly.pdbx_strand_id
1 'polypeptide(L)'
;VAVVNQAFVKKFFPKEDPIGRHFGNFDQKYAGDYEIVGIVADAKYNNPREEYRPMYFRPLTQYNRGFKESQMAIAESRSLFPNSITVQFQGDEAALESLARHTLANINPDLTLVDFKSMDYQVADNFNQERLITRLTGLFGLLALILASVGLYGITAYSVARRTSEIGLRMALGANRQNVLVLVLRRALLLVGLGLAIGVPVALIAGRLMRSQLYGVRTYDPLTIGIAVLVLSFFAALAGFIPARRAARIEPMRALRIE
;
A
#
# COMPACT_ATOMS: atom_id res chain seq x y z
N VAL A 1 21.25 18.24 29.75
CA VAL A 1 20.97 18.62 28.35
C VAL A 1 20.15 17.55 27.64
N ALA A 2 19.44 17.90 26.57
CA ALA A 2 18.67 17.00 25.70
C ALA A 2 18.48 17.60 24.30
N VAL A 3 18.19 16.73 23.33
CA VAL A 3 17.85 17.09 21.95
C VAL A 3 16.37 16.76 21.73
N VAL A 4 15.61 17.64 21.10
CA VAL A 4 14.15 17.45 20.91
C VAL A 4 13.79 17.31 19.44
N ASN A 5 12.66 16.69 19.11
CA ASN A 5 12.16 16.68 17.73
C ASN A 5 11.29 17.91 17.40
N GLN A 6 11.02 18.12 16.11
CA GLN A 6 10.21 19.25 15.65
C GLN A 6 8.77 19.21 16.21
N ALA A 7 8.17 18.04 16.37
CA ALA A 7 6.84 17.86 16.96
C ALA A 7 6.80 18.34 18.43
N PHE A 8 7.87 18.12 19.19
CA PHE A 8 8.02 18.65 20.55
C PHE A 8 8.05 20.18 20.56
N VAL A 9 8.86 20.78 19.67
CA VAL A 9 8.96 22.24 19.54
C VAL A 9 7.60 22.84 19.15
N LYS A 10 6.91 22.28 18.15
CA LYS A 10 5.59 22.75 17.72
C LYS A 10 4.56 22.72 18.83
N LYS A 11 4.64 21.73 19.73
CA LYS A 11 3.67 21.56 20.81
C LYS A 11 3.94 22.48 22.00
N PHE A 12 5.19 22.58 22.44
CA PHE A 12 5.55 23.25 23.68
C PHE A 12 6.13 24.66 23.48
N PHE A 13 6.67 24.96 22.29
CA PHE A 13 7.29 26.24 21.94
C PHE A 13 6.83 26.74 20.55
N PRO A 14 5.50 26.88 20.27
CA PRO A 14 4.98 27.16 18.93
C PRO A 14 5.42 28.51 18.32
N LYS A 15 6.02 29.41 19.10
CA LYS A 15 6.45 30.76 18.68
C LYS A 15 7.73 31.24 19.35
N GLU A 16 8.47 30.33 20.00
CA GLU A 16 9.68 30.67 20.74
C GLU A 16 10.86 29.86 20.23
N ASP A 17 12.07 30.41 20.34
CA ASP A 17 13.29 29.63 20.13
C ASP A 17 13.43 28.64 21.29
N PRO A 18 13.39 27.32 21.01
CA PRO A 18 13.52 26.31 22.05
C PRO A 18 14.97 26.14 22.53
N ILE A 19 15.99 26.61 21.79
CA ILE A 19 17.40 26.39 22.15
C ILE A 19 17.74 27.17 23.44
N GLY A 20 18.40 26.49 24.39
CA GLY A 20 18.74 27.04 25.71
C GLY A 20 17.58 27.08 26.70
N ARG A 21 16.36 26.72 26.26
CA ARG A 21 15.22 26.56 27.17
C ARG A 21 15.34 25.27 27.97
N HIS A 22 14.72 25.26 29.13
CA HIS A 22 14.75 24.13 30.04
C HIS A 22 13.37 23.45 30.11
N PHE A 23 13.40 22.13 30.29
CA PHE A 23 12.21 21.33 30.56
C PHE A 23 12.55 20.20 31.55
N GLY A 24 11.51 19.53 32.02
CA GLY A 24 11.58 18.48 33.03
C GLY A 24 10.63 17.34 32.77
N ASN A 25 10.85 16.23 33.46
CA ASN A 25 9.95 15.09 33.46
C ASN A 25 9.14 15.03 34.77
N PHE A 26 7.99 14.35 34.71
CA PHE A 26 7.12 13.99 35.84
C PHE A 26 6.38 15.15 36.53
N ASP A 27 7.09 16.19 36.98
CA ASP A 27 6.52 17.26 37.82
C ASP A 27 7.14 18.63 37.50
N GLN A 28 6.41 19.72 37.77
CA GLN A 28 6.81 21.09 37.46
C GLN A 28 8.06 21.54 38.22
N LYS A 29 8.30 21.00 39.41
CA LYS A 29 9.54 21.25 40.18
C LYS A 29 10.82 20.78 39.47
N TYR A 30 10.69 19.87 38.50
CA TYR A 30 11.79 19.35 37.69
C TYR A 30 11.92 20.03 36.34
N ALA A 31 11.12 21.07 36.07
CA ALA A 31 11.10 21.78 34.78
C ALA A 31 12.45 22.39 34.36
N GLY A 32 13.44 22.43 35.26
CA GLY A 32 14.80 22.89 35.01
C GLY A 32 15.82 21.78 34.69
N ASP A 33 15.43 20.51 34.63
CA ASP A 33 16.39 19.39 34.64
C ASP A 33 17.15 19.21 33.30
N TYR A 34 16.50 19.57 32.18
CA TYR A 34 17.07 19.38 30.85
C TYR A 34 17.05 20.67 30.06
N GLU A 35 18.24 21.17 29.71
CA GLU A 35 18.42 22.20 28.70
C GLU A 35 18.34 21.62 27.29
N ILE A 36 17.59 22.27 26.40
CA ILE A 36 17.48 21.92 24.98
C ILE A 36 18.70 22.46 24.23
N VAL A 37 19.52 21.57 23.71
CA VAL A 37 20.77 21.92 23.00
C VAL A 37 20.70 21.65 21.49
N GLY A 38 19.60 21.07 21.00
CA GLY A 38 19.45 20.77 19.59
C GLY A 38 18.05 20.33 19.21
N ILE A 39 17.78 20.41 17.91
CA ILE A 39 16.51 20.01 17.30
C ILE A 39 16.81 18.99 16.19
N VAL A 40 16.12 17.85 16.21
CA VAL A 40 16.18 16.82 15.17
C VAL A 40 14.89 16.78 14.37
N ALA A 41 14.97 16.25 13.14
CA ALA A 41 13.80 16.02 12.31
C ALA A 41 12.84 15.02 12.97
N ASP A 42 11.54 15.14 12.66
CA ASP A 42 10.54 14.18 13.12
C ASP A 42 10.77 12.82 12.47
N ALA A 43 10.75 11.76 13.30
CA ALA A 43 10.86 10.38 12.85
C ALA A 43 9.75 9.52 13.48
N LYS A 44 9.32 8.49 12.75
CA LYS A 44 8.36 7.49 13.25
C LYS A 44 9.15 6.32 13.85
N TYR A 45 8.86 5.96 15.09
CA TYR A 45 9.62 4.96 15.83
C TYR A 45 8.96 3.58 15.89
N ASN A 46 7.66 3.52 16.22
CA ASN A 46 7.00 2.24 16.47
C ASN A 46 5.96 1.88 15.39
N ASN A 47 5.26 2.89 14.86
CA ASN A 47 4.16 2.66 13.94
C ASN A 47 4.17 3.74 12.85
N PRO A 48 4.33 3.36 11.58
CA PRO A 48 4.27 4.28 10.45
C PRO A 48 2.94 5.04 10.34
N ARG A 49 1.87 4.57 11.00
CA ARG A 49 0.52 5.14 10.95
C ARG A 49 0.28 6.23 11.99
N GLU A 50 1.12 6.33 13.02
CA GLU A 50 0.93 7.33 14.07
C GLU A 50 1.40 8.72 13.64
N GLU A 51 0.83 9.75 14.28
CA GLU A 51 1.34 11.12 14.20
C GLU A 51 2.70 11.23 14.87
N TYR A 52 3.46 12.25 14.48
CA TYR A 52 4.75 12.53 15.09
C TYR A 52 4.55 12.87 16.56
N ARG A 53 4.99 11.97 17.44
CA ARG A 53 4.93 12.19 18.87
C ARG A 53 6.01 13.20 19.29
N PRO A 54 5.73 14.13 20.20
CA PRO A 54 6.74 14.92 20.88
C PRO A 54 7.75 14.01 21.58
N MET A 55 9.02 14.10 21.20
CA MET A 55 10.09 13.27 21.71
C MET A 55 11.32 14.09 22.06
N TYR A 56 12.06 13.62 23.05
CA TYR A 56 13.38 14.12 23.38
C TYR A 56 14.36 12.95 23.50
N PHE A 57 15.63 13.26 23.28
CA PHE A 57 16.75 12.34 23.28
C PHE A 57 17.78 12.88 24.27
N ARG A 58 18.31 12.00 25.08
CA ARG A 58 19.37 12.32 26.04
C ARG A 58 20.46 11.25 26.00
N PRO A 59 21.71 11.60 26.37
CA PRO A 59 22.75 10.60 26.52
C PRO A 59 22.34 9.51 27.50
N LEU A 60 22.58 8.25 27.15
CA LEU A 60 22.26 7.09 28.03
C LEU A 60 22.98 7.17 29.38
N THR A 61 24.16 7.80 29.41
CA THR A 61 24.96 7.98 30.63
C THR A 61 24.45 9.09 31.55
N GLN A 62 23.47 9.89 31.12
CA GLN A 62 22.95 11.02 31.88
C GLN A 62 21.82 10.56 32.83
N TYR A 63 22.20 10.11 34.03
CA TYR A 63 21.27 9.72 35.12
C TYR A 63 20.91 10.91 36.00
N ASN A 64 19.62 11.22 36.13
CA ASN A 64 19.17 12.29 37.03
C ASN A 64 19.00 11.79 38.48
N ARG A 65 19.89 12.26 39.38
CA ARG A 65 19.84 11.97 40.82
C ARG A 65 18.98 12.95 41.62
N GLY A 66 18.37 13.95 40.97
CA GLY A 66 17.57 15.00 41.61
C GLY A 66 16.16 14.56 42.03
N PHE A 67 15.69 13.39 41.56
CA PHE A 67 14.40 12.84 41.96
C PHE A 67 14.42 12.40 43.43
N LYS A 68 13.60 13.07 44.26
CA LYS A 68 13.51 12.78 45.70
C LYS A 68 12.47 11.70 46.00
N GLU A 69 11.47 11.58 45.15
CA GLU A 69 10.42 10.57 45.26
C GLU A 69 10.91 9.22 44.73
N SER A 70 10.71 8.17 45.55
CA SER A 70 11.10 6.80 45.21
C SER A 70 10.50 6.33 43.88
N GLN A 71 9.24 6.67 43.59
CA GLN A 71 8.58 6.28 42.34
C GLN A 71 9.25 6.90 41.10
N MET A 72 9.67 8.17 41.18
CA MET A 72 10.32 8.86 40.07
C MET A 72 11.76 8.38 39.86
N ALA A 73 12.48 8.09 40.94
CA ALA A 73 13.81 7.47 40.87
C ALA A 73 13.76 6.07 40.21
N ILE A 74 12.71 5.28 40.50
CA ILE A 74 12.48 3.98 39.84
C ILE A 74 12.15 4.18 38.36
N ALA A 75 11.28 5.14 38.01
CA ALA A 75 10.93 5.43 36.62
C ALA A 75 12.15 5.90 35.80
N GLU A 76 12.97 6.77 36.38
CA GLU A 76 14.23 7.22 35.79
C GLU A 76 15.18 6.05 35.53
N SER A 77 15.40 5.21 36.54
CA SER A 77 16.23 4.00 36.42
C SER A 77 15.71 3.07 35.32
N ARG A 78 14.38 2.88 35.25
CA ARG A 78 13.75 2.03 34.24
C ARG A 78 13.90 2.56 32.82
N SER A 79 13.87 3.88 32.66
CA SER A 79 13.98 4.53 31.34
C SER A 79 15.37 4.40 30.71
N LEU A 80 16.38 4.02 31.50
CA LEU A 80 17.77 3.89 31.07
C LEU A 80 18.18 2.45 30.81
N PHE A 81 17.27 1.47 30.93
CA PHE A 81 17.54 0.13 30.45
C PHE A 81 17.59 0.14 28.92
N PRO A 82 18.74 -0.25 28.32
CA PRO A 82 18.85 -0.32 26.87
C PRO A 82 18.03 -1.51 26.35
N ASN A 83 16.86 -1.22 25.79
CA ASN A 83 15.98 -2.25 25.21
C ASN A 83 16.47 -2.73 23.84
N SER A 84 17.27 -1.93 23.14
CA SER A 84 17.83 -2.28 21.83
C SER A 84 19.18 -1.61 21.63
N ILE A 85 20.04 -2.25 20.84
CA ILE A 85 21.33 -1.72 20.39
C ILE A 85 21.26 -1.68 18.87
N THR A 86 21.52 -0.51 18.29
CA THR A 86 21.61 -0.35 16.84
C THR A 86 23.09 -0.30 16.45
N VAL A 87 23.49 -1.17 15.53
CA VAL A 87 24.86 -1.22 15.01
C VAL A 87 24.82 -0.87 13.54
N GLN A 88 25.65 0.07 13.11
CA GLN A 88 25.86 0.35 11.69
C GLN A 88 27.00 -0.54 11.19
N PHE A 89 26.71 -1.34 10.17
CA PHE A 89 27.66 -2.29 9.60
C PHE A 89 27.54 -2.31 8.08
N GLN A 90 28.66 -2.60 7.40
CA GLN A 90 28.70 -2.83 5.96
C GLN A 90 29.24 -4.24 5.73
N GLY A 91 28.39 -5.14 5.22
CA GLY A 91 28.75 -6.54 4.97
C GLY A 91 27.53 -7.46 5.02
N ASP A 92 27.79 -8.76 5.18
CA ASP A 92 26.75 -9.79 5.28
C ASP A 92 26.06 -9.78 6.65
N GLU A 93 24.72 -9.78 6.64
CA GLU A 93 23.87 -9.79 7.84
C GLU A 93 24.05 -11.08 8.65
N ALA A 94 24.18 -12.23 7.98
CA ALA A 94 24.34 -13.52 8.65
C ALA A 94 25.69 -13.61 9.39
N ALA A 95 26.74 -13.05 8.77
CA ALA A 95 28.06 -12.94 9.40
C ALA A 95 28.03 -12.02 10.63
N LEU A 96 27.29 -10.89 10.54
CA LEU A 96 27.14 -9.96 11.66
C LEU A 96 26.36 -10.57 12.82
N GLU A 97 25.28 -11.32 12.56
CA GLU A 97 24.51 -11.98 13.63
C GLU A 97 25.40 -12.97 14.40
N SER A 98 26.12 -13.82 13.66
CA SER A 98 27.02 -14.81 14.26
C SER A 98 28.10 -14.14 15.10
N LEU A 99 28.72 -13.08 14.56
CA LEU A 99 29.72 -12.28 15.27
C LEU A 99 29.15 -11.62 16.53
N ALA A 100 27.97 -11.01 16.44
CA ALA A 100 27.30 -10.35 17.57
C ALA A 100 26.97 -11.36 18.67
N ARG A 101 26.41 -12.52 18.31
CA ARG A 101 26.08 -13.60 19.25
C ARG A 101 27.31 -14.14 19.96
N HIS A 102 28.39 -14.40 19.22
CA HIS A 102 29.66 -14.87 19.79
C HIS A 102 30.30 -13.81 20.71
N THR A 103 30.27 -12.54 20.31
CA THR A 103 30.82 -11.43 21.10
C THR A 103 30.04 -11.25 22.40
N LEU A 104 28.71 -11.29 22.35
CA LEU A 104 27.86 -11.18 23.55
C LEU A 104 28.09 -12.35 24.51
N ALA A 105 28.16 -13.58 23.98
CA ALA A 105 28.43 -14.77 24.79
C ALA A 105 29.79 -14.73 25.49
N ASN A 106 30.82 -14.15 24.83
CA ASN A 106 32.14 -13.95 25.42
C ASN A 106 32.16 -12.90 26.54
N ILE A 107 31.30 -11.89 26.45
CA ILE A 107 31.18 -10.85 27.49
C ILE A 107 30.43 -11.42 28.69
N ASN A 108 29.26 -12.01 28.44
CA ASN A 108 28.45 -12.67 29.46
C ASN A 108 27.55 -13.74 28.81
N PRO A 109 27.70 -15.02 29.17
CA PRO A 109 26.90 -16.11 28.63
C PRO A 109 25.38 -15.96 28.84
N ASP A 110 24.95 -15.20 29.85
CA ASP A 110 23.54 -14.97 30.16
C ASP A 110 22.90 -13.92 29.23
N LEU A 111 23.70 -13.17 28.45
CA LEU A 111 23.20 -12.20 27.47
C LEU A 111 22.73 -12.91 26.19
N THR A 112 21.47 -13.34 26.21
CA THR A 112 20.86 -13.96 25.03
C THR A 112 20.44 -12.90 24.02
N LEU A 113 20.94 -13.02 22.80
CA LEU A 113 20.43 -12.27 21.65
C LEU A 113 19.05 -12.82 21.27
N VAL A 114 17.99 -12.13 21.71
CA VAL A 114 16.58 -12.51 21.53
C VAL A 114 16.09 -12.21 20.12
N ASP A 115 16.42 -11.03 19.59
CA ASP A 115 15.96 -10.58 18.28
C ASP A 115 17.09 -9.85 17.56
N PHE A 116 17.43 -10.33 16.36
CA PHE A 116 18.42 -9.73 15.48
C PHE A 116 17.78 -9.51 14.13
N LYS A 117 17.51 -8.25 13.80
CA LYS A 117 16.81 -7.86 12.58
C LYS A 117 17.48 -6.65 11.98
N SER A 118 17.84 -6.73 10.70
CA SER A 118 18.17 -5.54 9.92
C SER A 118 17.05 -4.52 9.95
N MET A 119 17.44 -3.25 9.79
CA MET A 119 16.48 -2.15 9.67
C MET A 119 15.55 -2.37 8.46
N ASP A 120 16.07 -2.94 7.37
CA ASP A 120 15.28 -3.30 6.19
C ASP A 120 14.22 -4.35 6.50
N TYR A 121 14.55 -5.38 7.28
CA TYR A 121 13.57 -6.36 7.73
C TYR A 121 12.50 -5.72 8.62
N GLN A 122 12.89 -4.88 9.59
CA GLN A 122 11.94 -4.21 10.47
C GLN A 122 10.99 -3.29 9.68
N VAL A 123 11.52 -2.55 8.71
CA VAL A 123 10.69 -1.72 7.82
C VAL A 123 9.76 -2.60 6.97
N ALA A 124 10.24 -3.72 6.43
CA ALA A 124 9.42 -4.62 5.61
C ALA A 124 8.30 -5.31 6.42
N ASP A 125 8.57 -5.71 7.65
CA ASP A 125 7.62 -6.39 8.54
C ASP A 125 6.44 -5.50 8.91
N ASN A 126 6.68 -4.18 9.05
CA ASN A 126 5.64 -3.18 9.27
C ASN A 126 4.57 -3.14 8.17
N PHE A 127 4.85 -3.68 6.96
CA PHE A 127 3.94 -3.67 5.82
C PHE A 127 3.38 -5.06 5.44
N ASN A 128 3.56 -6.08 6.29
CA ASN A 128 3.13 -7.44 5.97
C ASN A 128 1.60 -7.56 5.81
N GLN A 129 0.83 -6.86 6.63
CA GLN A 129 -0.63 -6.87 6.55
C GLN A 129 -1.12 -6.20 5.26
N GLU A 130 -0.54 -5.05 4.89
CA GLU A 130 -0.85 -4.32 3.65
C GLU A 130 -0.52 -5.16 2.41
N ARG A 131 0.62 -5.87 2.42
CA ARG A 131 1.01 -6.78 1.32
C ARG A 131 0.00 -7.92 1.17
N LEU A 132 -0.47 -8.50 2.27
CA LEU A 132 -1.47 -9.56 2.24
C LEU A 132 -2.79 -9.07 1.63
N ILE A 133 -3.29 -7.92 2.10
CA ILE A 133 -4.51 -7.30 1.56
C ILE A 133 -4.33 -6.99 0.07
N THR A 134 -3.21 -6.40 -0.32
CA THR A 134 -2.91 -6.07 -1.73
C THR A 134 -2.92 -7.31 -2.62
N ARG A 135 -2.33 -8.42 -2.17
CA ARG A 135 -2.32 -9.69 -2.90
C ARG A 135 -3.72 -10.29 -3.03
N LEU A 136 -4.50 -10.30 -1.95
CA LEU A 136 -5.88 -10.81 -1.97
C LEU A 136 -6.79 -9.97 -2.87
N THR A 137 -6.72 -8.64 -2.76
CA THR A 137 -7.48 -7.74 -3.64
C THR A 137 -7.06 -7.90 -5.10
N GLY A 138 -5.77 -8.09 -5.37
CA GLY A 138 -5.27 -8.39 -6.71
C GLY A 138 -5.84 -9.69 -7.29
N LEU A 139 -5.87 -10.76 -6.48
CA LEU A 139 -6.48 -12.04 -6.84
C LEU A 139 -7.98 -11.89 -7.13
N PHE A 140 -8.73 -11.21 -6.26
CA PHE A 140 -10.16 -10.96 -6.48
C PHE A 140 -10.42 -10.11 -7.71
N GLY A 141 -9.59 -9.08 -7.95
CA GLY A 141 -9.66 -8.27 -9.17
C GLY A 141 -9.43 -9.10 -10.43
N LEU A 142 -8.45 -10.00 -10.41
CA LEU A 142 -8.17 -10.91 -11.53
C LEU A 142 -9.32 -11.90 -11.77
N LEU A 143 -9.89 -12.49 -10.73
CA LEU A 143 -11.05 -13.36 -10.84
C LEU A 143 -12.28 -12.62 -11.39
N ALA A 144 -12.55 -11.42 -10.88
CA ALA A 144 -13.63 -10.57 -11.37
C ALA A 144 -13.44 -10.21 -12.85
N LEU A 145 -12.20 -9.92 -13.27
CA LEU A 145 -11.86 -9.65 -14.67
C LEU A 145 -12.13 -10.86 -15.57
N ILE A 146 -11.74 -12.06 -15.15
CA ILE A 146 -12.00 -13.30 -15.89
C ILE A 146 -13.51 -13.52 -16.00
N LEU A 147 -14.25 -13.40 -14.88
CA LEU A 147 -15.69 -13.62 -14.85
C LEU A 147 -16.45 -12.61 -15.72
N ALA A 148 -16.06 -11.34 -15.67
CA ALA A 148 -16.58 -10.30 -16.54
C ALA A 148 -16.27 -10.58 -18.03
N SER A 149 -15.06 -11.06 -18.34
CA SER A 149 -14.65 -11.42 -19.70
C SER A 149 -15.47 -12.59 -20.24
N VAL A 150 -15.71 -13.62 -19.43
CA VAL A 150 -16.57 -14.76 -19.78
C VAL A 150 -18.02 -14.32 -19.99
N GLY A 151 -18.54 -13.45 -19.11
CA GLY A 151 -19.88 -12.88 -19.26
C GLY A 151 -20.04 -12.08 -20.56
N LEU A 152 -19.05 -11.23 -20.88
CA LEU A 152 -19.03 -10.46 -22.13
C LEU A 152 -18.95 -11.38 -23.36
N TYR A 153 -18.12 -12.42 -23.31
CA TYR A 153 -18.07 -13.45 -24.35
C TYR A 153 -19.44 -14.12 -24.53
N GLY A 154 -20.10 -14.52 -23.44
CA GLY A 154 -21.42 -15.15 -23.48
C GLY A 154 -22.49 -14.26 -24.11
N ILE A 155 -22.57 -12.99 -23.68
CA ILE A 155 -23.54 -12.02 -24.22
C ILE A 155 -23.27 -11.74 -25.71
N THR A 156 -22.01 -11.56 -26.09
CA THR A 156 -21.63 -11.28 -27.49
C THR A 156 -21.85 -12.50 -28.38
N ALA A 157 -21.47 -13.71 -27.93
CA ALA A 157 -21.72 -14.95 -28.64
C ALA A 157 -23.21 -15.22 -28.82
N TYR A 158 -24.02 -15.00 -27.78
CA TYR A 158 -25.48 -15.14 -27.86
C TYR A 158 -26.10 -14.12 -28.84
N SER A 159 -25.67 -12.85 -28.78
CA SER A 159 -26.13 -11.83 -29.73
C SER A 159 -25.76 -12.14 -31.18
N VAL A 160 -24.59 -12.75 -31.41
CA VAL A 160 -24.17 -13.22 -32.74
C VAL A 160 -25.07 -14.37 -33.19
N ALA A 161 -25.26 -15.39 -32.34
CA ALA A 161 -26.07 -16.56 -32.66
C ALA A 161 -27.50 -16.18 -33.05
N ARG A 162 -28.13 -15.27 -32.29
CA ARG A 162 -29.50 -14.79 -32.54
C ARG A 162 -29.64 -13.96 -33.84
N ARG A 163 -28.54 -13.43 -34.38
CA ARG A 163 -28.50 -12.64 -35.62
C ARG A 163 -27.83 -13.37 -36.77
N THR A 164 -27.61 -14.69 -36.64
CA THR A 164 -26.91 -15.48 -37.67
C THR A 164 -27.61 -15.41 -39.03
N SER A 165 -28.95 -15.40 -39.05
CA SER A 165 -29.75 -15.26 -40.27
C SER A 165 -29.58 -13.89 -40.95
N GLU A 166 -29.65 -12.80 -40.20
CA GLU A 166 -29.38 -11.44 -40.69
C GLU A 166 -27.95 -11.29 -41.23
N ILE A 167 -26.98 -11.85 -40.50
CA ILE A 167 -25.55 -11.82 -40.88
C ILE A 167 -25.32 -12.66 -42.13
N GLY A 168 -25.94 -13.84 -42.22
CA GLY A 168 -25.89 -14.73 -43.39
C GLY A 168 -26.50 -14.09 -44.64
N LEU A 169 -27.64 -13.40 -44.50
CA LEU A 169 -28.28 -12.66 -45.60
C LEU A 169 -27.39 -11.52 -46.09
N ARG A 170 -26.81 -10.71 -45.18
CA ARG A 170 -25.86 -9.64 -45.56
C ARG A 170 -24.62 -10.17 -46.25
N MET A 171 -24.08 -11.29 -45.77
CA MET A 171 -22.94 -11.97 -46.40
C MET A 171 -23.30 -12.49 -47.80
N ALA A 172 -24.50 -13.03 -48.00
CA ALA A 172 -25.00 -13.47 -49.31
C ALA A 172 -25.22 -12.30 -50.28
N LEU A 173 -25.58 -11.12 -49.77
CA LEU A 173 -25.67 -9.87 -50.53
C LEU A 173 -24.31 -9.19 -50.78
N GLY A 174 -23.19 -9.83 -50.44
CA GLY A 174 -21.84 -9.34 -50.73
C GLY A 174 -21.21 -8.44 -49.65
N ALA A 175 -21.77 -8.38 -48.44
CA ALA A 175 -21.19 -7.58 -47.37
C ALA A 175 -19.79 -8.06 -46.97
N ASN A 176 -18.84 -7.13 -46.85
CA ASN A 176 -17.48 -7.42 -46.39
C ASN A 176 -17.48 -7.95 -44.94
N ARG A 177 -16.77 -9.06 -44.70
CA ARG A 177 -16.55 -9.67 -43.38
C ARG A 177 -16.04 -8.68 -42.33
N GLN A 178 -15.28 -7.66 -42.75
CA GLN A 178 -14.80 -6.58 -41.86
C GLN A 178 -15.96 -5.72 -41.32
N ASN A 179 -17.00 -5.45 -42.11
CA ASN A 179 -18.15 -4.65 -41.67
C ASN A 179 -18.95 -5.36 -40.57
N VAL A 180 -19.07 -6.69 -40.66
CA VAL A 180 -19.71 -7.52 -39.63
C VAL A 180 -18.88 -7.52 -38.35
N LEU A 181 -17.55 -7.66 -38.48
CA LEU A 181 -16.64 -7.62 -37.33
C LEU A 181 -16.70 -6.29 -36.58
N VAL A 182 -16.63 -5.17 -37.32
CA VAL A 182 -16.72 -3.80 -36.75
C VAL A 182 -18.07 -3.56 -36.07
N LEU A 183 -19.17 -4.05 -36.65
CA LEU A 183 -20.50 -3.91 -36.05
C LEU A 183 -20.60 -4.59 -34.68
N VAL A 184 -20.07 -5.82 -34.57
CA VAL A 184 -20.09 -6.59 -33.31
C VAL A 184 -19.15 -5.97 -32.28
N LEU A 185 -17.92 -5.61 -32.70
CA LEU A 185 -16.94 -4.97 -31.82
C LEU A 185 -17.42 -3.61 -31.30
N ARG A 186 -18.06 -2.78 -32.15
CA ARG A 186 -18.58 -1.48 -31.72
C ARG A 186 -19.63 -1.61 -30.62
N ARG A 187 -20.49 -2.63 -30.69
CA ARG A 187 -21.45 -2.93 -29.62
C ARG A 187 -20.76 -3.39 -28.33
N ALA A 188 -19.78 -4.28 -28.44
CA ALA A 188 -19.00 -4.71 -27.27
C ALA A 188 -18.28 -3.53 -26.61
N LEU A 189 -17.63 -2.68 -27.41
CA LEU A 189 -16.93 -1.48 -26.94
C LEU A 189 -17.88 -0.44 -26.33
N LEU A 190 -19.11 -0.29 -26.82
CA LEU A 190 -20.11 0.58 -26.20
C LEU A 190 -20.50 0.09 -24.80
N LEU A 191 -20.71 -1.22 -24.62
CA LEU A 191 -21.00 -1.80 -23.31
C LEU A 191 -19.84 -1.59 -22.33
N VAL A 192 -18.60 -1.78 -22.81
CA VAL A 192 -17.39 -1.54 -22.03
C VAL A 192 -17.27 -0.06 -21.66
N GLY A 193 -17.49 0.84 -22.62
CA GLY A 193 -17.44 2.28 -22.38
C GLY A 193 -18.44 2.75 -21.33
N LEU A 194 -19.68 2.25 -21.38
CA LEU A 194 -20.69 2.53 -20.35
C LEU A 194 -20.30 1.93 -18.99
N GLY A 195 -19.79 0.70 -18.98
CA GLY A 195 -19.30 0.06 -17.77
C GLY A 195 -18.15 0.83 -17.12
N LEU A 196 -17.20 1.34 -17.91
CA LEU A 196 -16.09 2.17 -17.44
C LEU A 196 -16.57 3.54 -16.96
N ALA A 197 -17.50 4.17 -17.68
CA ALA A 197 -18.06 5.47 -17.30
C ALA A 197 -18.77 5.43 -15.95
N ILE A 198 -19.36 4.29 -15.58
CA ILE A 198 -19.99 4.09 -14.27
C ILE A 198 -18.97 3.57 -13.23
N GLY A 199 -18.15 2.60 -13.63
CA GLY A 199 -17.22 1.91 -12.73
C GLY A 199 -16.11 2.80 -12.19
N VAL A 200 -15.56 3.72 -13.00
CA VAL A 200 -14.50 4.63 -12.57
C VAL A 200 -15.00 5.58 -11.45
N PRO A 201 -16.12 6.31 -11.60
CA PRO A 201 -16.69 7.10 -10.51
C PRO A 201 -16.99 6.28 -9.25
N VAL A 202 -17.56 5.09 -9.39
CA VAL A 202 -17.87 4.21 -8.24
C VAL A 202 -16.58 3.81 -7.51
N ALA A 203 -15.54 3.43 -8.24
CA ALA A 203 -14.24 3.09 -7.66
C ALA A 203 -13.60 4.29 -6.93
N LEU A 204 -13.71 5.49 -7.48
CA LEU A 204 -13.22 6.72 -6.84
C LEU A 204 -13.98 7.05 -5.54
N ILE A 205 -15.31 6.91 -5.54
CA ILE A 205 -16.13 7.14 -4.36
C ILE A 205 -15.80 6.10 -3.28
N ALA A 206 -15.70 4.82 -3.65
CA ALA A 206 -15.31 3.74 -2.75
C ALA A 206 -13.91 3.99 -2.16
N GLY A 207 -12.94 4.36 -2.98
CA GLY A 207 -11.59 4.73 -2.52
C GLY A 207 -11.62 5.88 -1.51
N ARG A 208 -12.44 6.90 -1.76
CA ARG A 208 -12.62 8.04 -0.83
C ARG A 208 -13.21 7.62 0.52
N LEU A 209 -14.18 6.71 0.52
CA LEU A 209 -14.75 6.14 1.75
C LEU A 209 -13.71 5.33 2.53
N MET A 210 -12.87 4.57 1.83
CA MET A 210 -11.82 3.78 2.46
C MET A 210 -10.66 4.64 3.02
N ARG A 211 -10.50 5.88 2.55
CA ARG A 211 -9.48 6.81 3.06
C ARG A 211 -9.61 7.09 4.55
N SER A 212 -10.84 7.11 5.10
CA SER A 212 -11.03 7.31 6.54
C SER A 212 -10.50 6.13 7.36
N GLN A 213 -10.33 4.96 6.74
CA GLN A 213 -9.90 3.72 7.38
C GLN A 213 -8.42 3.39 7.08
N LEU A 214 -7.87 3.81 5.94
CA LEU A 214 -6.48 3.56 5.54
C LEU A 214 -5.66 4.86 5.49
N TYR A 215 -4.81 5.04 6.50
CA TYR A 215 -3.90 6.19 6.60
C TYR A 215 -2.80 6.10 5.53
N GLY A 216 -2.54 7.20 4.82
CA GLY A 216 -1.40 7.31 3.87
C GLY A 216 -1.64 6.81 2.44
N VAL A 217 -2.82 6.26 2.10
CA VAL A 217 -3.14 5.91 0.71
C VAL A 217 -3.52 7.19 -0.05
N ARG A 218 -2.73 7.55 -1.07
CA ARG A 218 -3.14 8.56 -2.04
C ARG A 218 -4.31 8.00 -2.83
N THR A 219 -5.52 8.42 -2.49
CA THR A 219 -6.79 7.99 -3.09
C THR A 219 -6.94 8.27 -4.59
N TYR A 220 -6.00 9.02 -5.17
CA TYR A 220 -6.06 9.45 -6.56
C TYR A 220 -4.68 9.30 -7.18
N ASP A 221 -4.42 8.13 -7.75
CA ASP A 221 -3.31 7.93 -8.67
C ASP A 221 -3.87 7.77 -10.09
N PRO A 222 -3.78 8.82 -10.93
CA PRO A 222 -4.23 8.78 -12.31
C PRO A 222 -3.56 7.67 -13.12
N LEU A 223 -2.33 7.30 -12.76
CA LEU A 223 -1.57 6.26 -13.45
C LEU A 223 -2.18 4.88 -13.19
N THR A 224 -2.48 4.57 -11.92
CA THR A 224 -3.16 3.31 -11.54
C THR A 224 -4.54 3.18 -12.21
N ILE A 225 -5.34 4.25 -12.23
CA ILE A 225 -6.66 4.25 -12.89
C ILE A 225 -6.50 4.06 -14.40
N GLY A 226 -5.53 4.77 -15.02
CA GLY A 226 -5.23 4.63 -16.44
C GLY A 226 -4.85 3.20 -16.83
N ILE A 227 -3.96 2.57 -16.05
CA ILE A 227 -3.59 1.16 -16.26
C ILE A 227 -4.80 0.25 -16.11
N ALA A 228 -5.63 0.44 -15.07
CA ALA A 228 -6.83 -0.37 -14.86
C ALA A 228 -7.79 -0.28 -16.06
N VAL A 229 -8.06 0.94 -16.56
CA VAL A 229 -8.91 1.16 -17.74
C VAL A 229 -8.34 0.48 -18.98
N LEU A 230 -7.02 0.57 -19.20
CA LEU A 230 -6.35 -0.09 -20.33
C LEU A 230 -6.45 -1.61 -20.25
N VAL A 231 -6.19 -2.20 -19.07
CA VAL A 231 -6.27 -3.65 -18.85
C VAL A 231 -7.72 -4.13 -19.06
N LEU A 232 -8.71 -3.47 -18.46
CA LEU A 232 -10.12 -3.81 -18.64
C LEU A 232 -10.55 -3.73 -20.11
N SER A 233 -10.14 -2.66 -20.80
CA SER A 233 -10.46 -2.46 -22.22
C SER A 233 -9.81 -3.53 -23.11
N PHE A 234 -8.55 -3.88 -22.83
CA PHE A 234 -7.82 -4.91 -23.56
C PHE A 234 -8.48 -6.28 -23.43
N PHE A 235 -8.79 -6.71 -22.20
CA PHE A 235 -9.44 -8.00 -21.96
C PHE A 235 -10.87 -8.05 -22.54
N ALA A 236 -11.61 -6.95 -22.44
CA ALA A 236 -12.94 -6.88 -23.02
C ALA A 236 -12.92 -6.92 -24.56
N ALA A 237 -11.94 -6.26 -25.19
CA ALA A 237 -11.72 -6.35 -26.64
C ALA A 237 -11.35 -7.79 -27.04
N LEU A 238 -10.49 -8.45 -26.27
CA LEU A 238 -10.11 -9.85 -26.51
C LEU A 238 -11.33 -10.78 -26.42
N ALA A 239 -12.14 -10.63 -25.36
CA ALA A 239 -13.35 -11.42 -25.14
C ALA A 239 -14.40 -11.21 -26.24
N GLY A 240 -14.58 -9.98 -26.73
CA GLY A 240 -15.50 -9.66 -27.84
C GLY A 240 -14.97 -10.04 -29.23
N PHE A 241 -13.65 -10.05 -29.42
CA PHE A 241 -13.02 -10.36 -30.71
C PHE A 241 -13.21 -11.81 -31.13
N ILE A 242 -13.12 -12.76 -30.18
CA ILE A 242 -13.30 -14.20 -30.47
C ILE A 242 -14.67 -14.50 -31.11
N PRO A 243 -15.83 -14.12 -30.51
CA PRO A 243 -17.14 -14.37 -31.10
C PRO A 243 -17.39 -13.50 -32.35
N ALA A 244 -16.86 -12.28 -32.42
CA ALA A 244 -16.95 -11.45 -33.63
C ALA A 244 -16.24 -12.11 -34.83
N ARG A 245 -15.03 -12.67 -34.61
CA ARG A 245 -14.29 -13.41 -35.64
C ARG A 245 -15.02 -14.69 -36.04
N ARG A 246 -15.66 -15.37 -35.08
CA ARG A 246 -16.50 -16.55 -35.35
C ARG A 246 -17.71 -16.18 -36.22
N ALA A 247 -18.38 -15.06 -35.93
CA ALA A 247 -19.48 -14.52 -36.74
C ALA A 247 -19.08 -14.24 -38.19
N ALA A 248 -17.94 -13.58 -38.38
CA ALA A 248 -17.42 -13.21 -39.70
C ALA A 248 -16.98 -14.40 -40.56
N ARG A 249 -16.78 -15.57 -39.95
CA ARG A 249 -16.42 -16.83 -40.61
C ARG A 249 -17.61 -17.72 -40.93
N ILE A 250 -18.84 -17.33 -40.58
CA ILE A 250 -20.03 -18.12 -40.89
C ILE A 250 -20.22 -18.14 -42.41
N GLU A 251 -20.30 -19.34 -42.98
CA GLU A 251 -20.56 -19.54 -44.40
C GLU A 251 -22.05 -19.33 -44.70
N PRO A 252 -22.41 -18.50 -45.70
CA PRO A 252 -23.81 -18.14 -45.99
C PRO A 252 -24.67 -19.37 -46.33
N MET A 253 -24.10 -20.38 -46.99
CA MET A 253 -24.78 -21.64 -47.30
C MET A 253 -25.13 -22.48 -46.06
N ARG A 254 -24.36 -22.39 -44.97
CA ARG A 254 -24.68 -23.05 -43.70
C ARG A 254 -25.69 -22.24 -42.87
N ALA A 255 -25.70 -20.92 -43.01
CA ALA A 255 -26.63 -20.06 -42.27
C ALA A 255 -28.09 -20.18 -42.75
N LEU A 256 -28.31 -20.47 -44.04
CA LEU A 256 -29.63 -20.65 -44.66
C LEU A 256 -30.17 -22.09 -44.62
N ARG A 257 -29.34 -23.07 -44.23
CA ARG A 257 -29.72 -24.49 -44.12
C ARG A 257 -30.14 -24.90 -42.70
N ILE A 258 -30.22 -23.94 -41.77
CA ILE A 258 -30.76 -24.16 -40.42
C ILE A 258 -32.22 -23.71 -40.44
N GLU A 259 -33.05 -24.56 -41.03
CA GLU A 259 -34.47 -24.74 -40.70
C GLU A 259 -34.69 -26.24 -40.51
#